data_AF-A0A960ZB24-F1
#
_entry.id   AF-A0A960ZB24-F1
#
_cell.length_a   1.000
_cell.length_b   1.000
_cell.length_c   1.000
_cell.angle_alpha   90.00
_cell.angle_beta   90.00
_cell.angle_gamma   90.00
#
_symmetry.space_group_name_H-M   'P 1'
#
loop_
_entity.id
_entity.type
_entity.pdbx_description
1 polymer ?
#
loop_
_entity_poly.entity_id
_entity_poly.type
_entity_poly.pdbx_seq_one_letter_code
_entity_poly.pdbx_strand_id
1 'polypeptide(L)'
;MTKLNFFIQSTIMQAVEERVSNLETWIEKYIIRTDIRISQADKEFREFKERSKKFDEKMELLKEESQKRWEELKKQSELKWEESQRRWEELSKQSEQNRKESDRKYQELVRKLGIFLEDIVAPNFPTIATGVFQAGDSDFFAIRAKVKNVKGETREFDAVYISKTSFLLNESKTNPKIEYIDDFIEAIGNIYDYFPQYKDKKFIPIFSSFYIPENVKKYLTKNKIYAMQMKDRTMEVINFNDIKLLDRE
;
A
#
# COMPACT_ATOMS: atom_id res chain seq x y z
N MET A 1 38.24 -122.94 3.02
CA MET A 1 38.13 -121.46 2.93
C MET A 1 37.09 -120.98 1.90
N THR A 2 36.73 -121.77 0.88
CA THR A 2 35.87 -121.32 -0.24
C THR A 2 34.38 -121.10 0.10
N LYS A 3 33.79 -121.88 1.00
CA LYS A 3 32.35 -121.77 1.36
C LYS A 3 32.01 -120.54 2.23
N LEU A 4 32.91 -120.14 3.14
CA LEU A 4 32.70 -118.99 4.02
C LEU A 4 32.75 -117.67 3.22
N ASN A 5 33.63 -117.59 2.22
CA ASN A 5 33.79 -116.40 1.38
C ASN A 5 32.57 -116.20 0.46
N PHE A 6 32.00 -117.29 -0.07
CA PHE A 6 30.76 -117.25 -0.86
C PHE A 6 29.55 -116.78 -0.03
N PHE A 7 29.44 -117.25 1.22
CA PHE A 7 28.36 -116.83 2.13
C PHE A 7 28.45 -115.34 2.48
N ILE A 8 29.65 -114.85 2.81
CA ILE A 8 29.89 -113.43 3.08
C ILE A 8 29.58 -112.56 1.86
N GLN A 9 30.00 -112.96 0.65
CA GLN A 9 29.65 -112.23 -0.57
C GLN A 9 28.15 -112.23 -0.87
N SER A 10 27.45 -113.35 -0.63
CA SER A 10 26.00 -113.42 -0.78
C SER A 10 25.26 -112.50 0.20
N THR A 11 25.70 -112.42 1.45
CA THR A 11 25.09 -111.53 2.45
C THR A 11 25.36 -110.05 2.14
N ILE A 12 26.56 -109.71 1.66
CA ILE A 12 26.88 -108.36 1.19
C ILE A 12 26.03 -108.00 -0.03
N MET A 13 25.86 -108.93 -0.98
CA MET A 13 25.04 -108.70 -2.17
C MET A 13 23.57 -108.45 -1.80
N GLN A 14 23.00 -109.24 -0.89
CA GLN A 14 21.63 -109.02 -0.40
C GLN A 14 21.46 -107.66 0.31
N ALA A 15 22.42 -107.26 1.15
CA ALA A 15 22.38 -105.96 1.80
C ALA A 15 22.54 -104.79 0.80
N VAL A 16 23.29 -105.00 -0.28
CA VAL A 16 23.41 -104.02 -1.37
C VAL A 16 22.10 -103.93 -2.16
N GLU A 17 21.48 -105.06 -2.54
CA GLU A 17 20.18 -105.09 -3.22
C GLU A 17 19.08 -104.41 -2.39
N GLU A 18 19.03 -104.67 -1.08
CA GLU A 18 18.08 -104.02 -0.18
C GLU A 18 18.31 -102.50 -0.10
N ARG A 19 19.56 -102.05 -0.02
CA ARG A 19 19.89 -100.62 -0.04
C ARG A 19 19.55 -99.96 -1.37
N VAL A 20 19.76 -100.65 -2.48
CA VAL A 20 19.40 -100.17 -3.82
C VAL A 20 17.88 -100.05 -3.95
N SER A 21 17.11 -101.06 -3.53
CA SER A 21 15.65 -101.03 -3.54
C SER A 21 15.07 -99.91 -2.65
N ASN A 22 15.68 -99.68 -1.49
CA ASN A 22 15.32 -98.55 -0.62
C ASN A 22 15.66 -97.19 -1.24
N LEU A 23 16.78 -97.07 -1.95
CA LEU A 23 17.15 -95.88 -2.70
C LEU A 23 16.18 -95.62 -3.85
N GLU A 24 15.80 -96.63 -4.61
CA GLU A 24 14.81 -96.54 -5.69
C GLU A 24 13.46 -96.04 -5.16
N THR A 25 12.99 -96.63 -4.06
CA THR A 25 11.74 -96.20 -3.39
C THR A 25 11.82 -94.74 -2.92
N TRP A 26 12.97 -94.30 -2.41
CA TRP A 26 13.16 -92.93 -1.95
C TRP A 26 13.20 -91.95 -3.12
N ILE A 27 13.86 -92.32 -4.22
CA ILE A 27 13.93 -91.54 -5.46
C ILE A 27 12.51 -91.39 -6.05
N GLU A 28 11.72 -92.46 -6.12
CA GLU A 28 10.33 -92.39 -6.57
C GLU A 28 9.50 -91.42 -5.73
N LYS A 29 9.56 -91.54 -4.40
CA LYS A 29 8.85 -90.63 -3.47
C LYS A 29 9.33 -89.18 -3.62
N TYR A 30 10.63 -88.98 -3.83
CA TYR A 30 11.21 -87.66 -4.03
C TYR A 30 10.75 -87.03 -5.35
N ILE A 31 10.75 -87.80 -6.45
CA ILE A 31 10.27 -87.36 -7.76
C ILE A 31 8.80 -86.97 -7.67
N ILE A 32 7.94 -87.85 -7.11
CA ILE A 32 6.51 -87.57 -6.94
C ILE A 32 6.28 -86.31 -6.11
N ARG A 33 6.98 -86.16 -4.97
CA ARG A 33 6.87 -84.98 -4.12
C ARG A 33 7.33 -83.71 -4.83
N THR A 34 8.38 -83.79 -5.63
CA THR A 34 8.93 -82.65 -6.36
C THR A 34 8.00 -82.24 -7.50
N ASP A 35 7.44 -83.19 -8.22
CA ASP A 35 6.47 -82.95 -9.30
C ASP A 35 5.19 -82.28 -8.79
N ILE A 36 4.69 -82.72 -7.63
CA ILE A 36 3.56 -82.06 -6.94
C ILE A 36 3.91 -80.62 -6.57
N ARG A 37 5.12 -80.37 -6.04
CA ARG A 37 5.57 -79.01 -5.67
C ARG A 37 5.75 -78.10 -6.88
N ILE A 38 6.33 -78.61 -7.97
CA ILE A 38 6.47 -77.89 -9.23
C ILE A 38 5.09 -77.56 -9.79
N SER A 39 4.17 -78.52 -9.80
CA SER A 39 2.79 -78.32 -10.26
C SER A 39 2.04 -77.27 -9.43
N GLN A 40 2.25 -77.24 -8.11
CA GLN A 40 1.69 -76.22 -7.22
C GLN A 40 2.30 -74.85 -7.50
N ALA A 41 3.62 -74.75 -7.61
CA ALA A 41 4.33 -73.51 -7.93
C ALA A 41 3.90 -72.95 -9.29
N ASP A 42 3.74 -73.80 -10.31
CA ASP A 42 3.24 -73.41 -11.63
C ASP A 42 1.82 -72.86 -11.57
N LYS A 43 0.96 -73.45 -10.74
CA LYS A 43 -0.40 -72.95 -10.52
C LYS A 43 -0.37 -71.57 -9.86
N GLU A 44 0.40 -71.40 -8.79
CA GLU A 44 0.55 -70.11 -8.10
C GLU A 44 1.15 -69.04 -9.00
N PHE A 45 2.13 -69.41 -9.84
CA PHE A 45 2.75 -68.51 -10.81
C PHE A 45 1.75 -68.06 -11.88
N ARG A 46 0.92 -68.97 -12.40
CA ARG A 46 -0.18 -68.63 -13.32
C ARG A 46 -1.17 -67.66 -12.68
N GLU A 47 -1.61 -67.95 -11.45
CA GLU A 47 -2.52 -67.07 -10.71
C GLU A 47 -1.91 -65.70 -10.41
N PHE A 48 -0.62 -65.66 -10.06
CA PHE A 48 0.13 -64.41 -9.88
C PHE A 48 0.20 -63.60 -11.18
N LYS A 49 0.51 -64.24 -12.30
CA LYS A 49 0.59 -63.58 -13.61
C LYS A 49 -0.76 -62.96 -14.01
N GLU A 50 -1.86 -63.68 -13.79
CA GLU A 50 -3.20 -63.16 -14.03
C GLU A 50 -3.55 -61.98 -13.10
N ARG A 51 -3.18 -62.05 -11.81
CA ARG A 51 -3.34 -60.93 -10.87
C ARG A 51 -2.52 -59.71 -11.29
N SER A 52 -1.27 -59.92 -11.71
CA SER A 52 -0.39 -58.85 -12.18
C SER A 52 -0.99 -58.16 -13.41
N LYS A 53 -1.47 -58.91 -14.39
CA LYS A 53 -2.09 -58.35 -15.59
C LYS A 53 -3.32 -57.50 -15.25
N LYS A 54 -4.21 -58.00 -14.38
CA LYS A 54 -5.38 -57.24 -13.92
C LYS A 54 -5.00 -55.98 -13.13
N PHE A 55 -3.90 -56.04 -12.39
CA PHE A 55 -3.38 -54.88 -11.67
C PHE A 55 -2.86 -53.82 -12.65
N ASP A 56 -2.08 -54.22 -13.66
CA ASP A 56 -1.56 -53.31 -14.68
C ASP A 56 -2.70 -52.63 -15.46
N GLU A 57 -3.73 -53.39 -15.86
CA GLU A 57 -4.94 -52.87 -16.51
C GLU A 57 -5.67 -51.84 -15.62
N LYS A 58 -5.80 -52.12 -14.32
CA LYS A 58 -6.42 -51.20 -13.35
C LYS A 58 -5.58 -49.92 -13.17
N MET A 59 -4.26 -50.04 -13.17
CA MET A 59 -3.36 -48.90 -13.02
C MET A 59 -3.41 -47.96 -14.23
N GLU A 60 -3.50 -48.50 -15.45
CA GLU A 60 -3.68 -47.65 -16.65
C GLU A 60 -5.03 -46.93 -16.63
N LEU A 61 -6.13 -47.61 -16.27
CA LEU A 61 -7.43 -46.96 -16.12
C LEU A 61 -7.40 -45.82 -15.10
N LEU A 62 -6.80 -46.06 -13.92
CA LEU A 62 -6.65 -45.02 -12.90
C LEU A 62 -5.82 -43.83 -13.37
N LYS A 63 -4.77 -44.09 -14.16
CA LYS A 63 -3.91 -43.05 -14.73
C LYS A 63 -4.67 -42.20 -15.74
N GLU A 64 -5.45 -42.82 -16.62
CA GLU A 64 -6.32 -42.11 -17.56
C GLU A 64 -7.40 -41.27 -16.86
N GLU A 65 -8.07 -41.82 -15.86
CA GLU A 65 -9.07 -41.09 -15.06
C GLU A 65 -8.45 -39.92 -14.32
N SER A 66 -7.28 -40.14 -13.70
CA SER A 66 -6.55 -39.08 -13.01
C SER A 66 -6.12 -37.97 -13.98
N GLN A 67 -5.67 -38.33 -15.18
CA GLN A 67 -5.26 -37.37 -16.20
C GLN A 67 -6.44 -36.49 -16.65
N LYS A 68 -7.59 -37.10 -16.96
CA LYS A 68 -8.81 -36.37 -17.34
C LYS A 68 -9.25 -35.42 -16.22
N ARG A 69 -9.22 -35.88 -14.97
CA ARG A 69 -9.56 -35.05 -13.81
C ARG A 69 -8.60 -33.87 -13.64
N TRP A 70 -7.30 -34.09 -13.84
CA TRP A 70 -6.30 -33.02 -13.80
C TRP A 70 -6.52 -31.98 -14.89
N GLU A 71 -6.83 -32.39 -16.11
CA GLU A 71 -7.15 -31.48 -17.22
C GLU A 71 -8.41 -30.66 -16.94
N GLU A 72 -9.45 -31.27 -16.36
CA GLU A 72 -10.67 -30.57 -15.98
C GLU A 72 -10.42 -29.55 -14.85
N LEU A 73 -9.69 -29.94 -13.80
CA LEU A 73 -9.31 -29.04 -12.72
C LEU A 73 -8.46 -27.87 -13.23
N LYS A 74 -7.53 -28.14 -14.14
CA LYS A 74 -6.71 -27.11 -14.77
C LYS A 74 -7.56 -26.10 -15.53
N LYS A 75 -8.50 -26.56 -16.37
CA LYS A 75 -9.43 -25.68 -17.09
C LYS A 75 -10.29 -24.85 -16.15
N GLN A 76 -10.83 -25.45 -15.09
CA GLN A 76 -11.62 -24.71 -14.10
C GLN A 76 -10.78 -23.67 -13.36
N SER A 77 -9.52 -24.00 -13.05
CA SER A 77 -8.59 -23.07 -12.41
C SER A 77 -8.22 -21.91 -13.33
N GLU A 78 -7.99 -22.17 -14.62
CA GLU A 78 -7.71 -21.13 -15.62
C GLU A 78 -8.90 -20.17 -15.78
N LEU A 79 -10.12 -20.69 -15.89
CA LEU A 79 -11.34 -19.86 -15.97
C LEU A 79 -11.52 -18.98 -14.73
N LYS A 80 -11.38 -19.56 -13.53
CA LYS A 80 -11.45 -18.80 -12.27
C LYS A 80 -10.36 -17.75 -12.17
N TRP A 81 -9.16 -18.06 -12.65
CA TRP A 81 -8.04 -17.13 -12.68
C TRP A 81 -8.36 -15.94 -13.60
N GLU A 82 -8.83 -16.19 -14.81
CA GLU A 82 -9.21 -15.13 -15.76
C GLU A 82 -10.34 -14.25 -15.22
N GLU A 83 -11.38 -14.84 -14.63
CA GLU A 83 -12.47 -14.08 -13.99
C GLU A 83 -11.96 -13.22 -12.83
N SER A 84 -11.09 -13.80 -11.98
CA SER A 84 -10.45 -13.07 -10.90
C SER A 84 -9.59 -11.91 -11.40
N GLN A 85 -8.84 -12.10 -12.48
CA GLN A 85 -8.02 -11.04 -13.08
C GLN A 85 -8.89 -9.91 -13.62
N ARG A 86 -9.96 -10.23 -14.39
CA ARG A 86 -10.91 -9.23 -14.89
C ARG A 86 -11.56 -8.42 -13.77
N ARG A 87 -12.04 -9.10 -12.73
CA ARG A 87 -12.64 -8.45 -11.56
C ARG A 87 -11.62 -7.55 -10.84
N TRP A 88 -10.37 -7.98 -10.74
CA TRP A 88 -9.32 -7.18 -10.11
C TRP A 88 -8.99 -5.93 -10.92
N GLU A 89 -8.90 -6.04 -12.25
CA GLU A 89 -8.72 -4.90 -13.15
C GLU A 89 -9.87 -3.89 -13.05
N GLU A 90 -11.12 -4.36 -13.03
CA GLU A 90 -12.30 -3.51 -12.88
C GLU A 90 -12.31 -2.76 -11.54
N LEU A 91 -12.07 -3.49 -10.43
CA LEU A 91 -11.96 -2.90 -9.10
C LEU A 91 -10.82 -1.88 -9.01
N SER A 92 -9.67 -2.20 -9.63
CA SER A 92 -8.53 -1.29 -9.67
C SER A 92 -8.87 0.00 -10.42
N LYS A 93 -9.53 -0.11 -11.60
CA LYS A 93 -9.97 1.07 -12.38
C LYS A 93 -10.99 1.91 -11.59
N GLN A 94 -11.98 1.28 -10.97
CA GLN A 94 -12.97 1.98 -10.15
C GLN A 94 -12.32 2.68 -8.95
N SER A 95 -11.37 2.00 -8.28
CA SER A 95 -10.63 2.58 -7.16
C SER A 95 -9.80 3.79 -7.60
N GLU A 96 -9.15 3.74 -8.77
CA GLU A 96 -8.38 4.86 -9.29
C GLU A 96 -9.29 6.06 -9.63
N GLN A 97 -10.44 5.81 -10.25
CA GLN A 97 -11.44 6.85 -10.54
C GLN A 97 -11.98 7.49 -9.26
N ASN A 98 -12.35 6.68 -8.27
CA ASN A 98 -12.84 7.16 -6.98
C ASN A 98 -11.79 8.00 -6.24
N ARG A 99 -10.52 7.59 -6.32
CA ARG A 99 -9.41 8.36 -5.75
C ARG A 99 -9.26 9.71 -6.43
N LYS A 100 -9.24 9.74 -7.78
CA LYS A 100 -9.17 10.99 -8.55
C LYS A 100 -10.34 11.94 -8.25
N GLU A 101 -11.55 11.41 -8.12
CA GLU A 101 -12.73 12.19 -7.76
C GLU A 101 -12.63 12.74 -6.33
N SER A 102 -12.17 11.92 -5.38
CA SER A 102 -11.98 12.32 -3.99
C SER A 102 -10.92 13.40 -3.86
N ASP A 103 -9.79 13.25 -4.55
CA ASP A 103 -8.71 14.25 -4.60
C ASP A 103 -9.23 15.59 -5.16
N ARG A 104 -10.03 15.54 -6.23
CA ARG A 104 -10.67 16.75 -6.80
C ARG A 104 -11.62 17.42 -5.81
N LYS A 105 -12.50 16.65 -5.15
CA LYS A 105 -13.43 17.18 -4.14
C LYS A 105 -12.69 17.79 -2.96
N TYR A 106 -11.60 17.15 -2.51
CA TYR A 106 -10.76 17.65 -1.44
C TYR A 106 -10.09 18.98 -1.83
N GLN A 107 -9.52 19.07 -3.04
CA GLN A 107 -8.94 20.32 -3.55
C GLN A 107 -9.98 21.44 -3.66
N GLU A 108 -11.20 21.13 -4.12
CA GLU A 108 -12.30 22.07 -4.15
C GLU A 108 -12.70 22.56 -2.77
N LEU A 109 -12.75 21.67 -1.78
CA LEU A 109 -13.04 22.02 -0.39
C LEU A 109 -11.96 22.95 0.18
N VAL A 110 -10.68 22.62 0.00
CA VAL A 110 -9.56 23.46 0.45
C VAL A 110 -9.64 24.86 -0.16
N ARG A 111 -9.94 24.96 -1.45
CA ARG A 111 -10.13 26.27 -2.14
C ARG A 111 -11.30 27.05 -1.54
N LYS A 112 -12.45 26.39 -1.31
CA LYS A 112 -13.64 27.02 -0.71
C LYS A 112 -13.37 27.50 0.72
N LEU A 113 -12.61 26.77 1.51
CA LEU A 113 -12.21 27.18 2.86
C LEU A 113 -11.29 28.40 2.83
N GLY A 114 -10.41 28.53 1.84
CA GLY A 114 -9.58 29.73 1.62
C GLY A 114 -10.44 30.96 1.34
N ILE A 115 -11.33 30.86 0.35
CA ILE A 115 -12.30 31.92 0.03
C ILE A 115 -13.13 32.29 1.25
N PHE A 116 -13.60 31.31 2.01
CA PHE A 116 -14.40 31.56 3.22
C PHE A 116 -13.61 32.29 4.31
N LEU A 117 -12.33 31.95 4.51
CA LEU A 117 -11.47 32.68 5.44
C LEU A 117 -11.29 34.14 4.99
N GLU A 118 -11.02 34.37 3.72
CA GLU A 118 -10.89 35.72 3.16
C GLU A 118 -12.19 36.53 3.34
N ASP A 119 -13.35 35.91 3.10
CA ASP A 119 -14.66 36.55 3.25
C ASP A 119 -15.01 36.87 4.73
N ILE A 120 -14.39 36.17 5.69
CA ILE A 120 -14.45 36.53 7.12
C ILE A 120 -13.50 37.68 7.45
N VAL A 121 -12.28 37.66 6.90
CA VAL A 121 -11.25 38.66 7.18
C VAL A 121 -11.62 40.02 6.58
N ALA A 122 -12.05 40.03 5.31
CA ALA A 122 -12.38 41.23 4.54
C ALA A 122 -13.23 42.27 5.28
N PRO A 123 -14.42 41.94 5.84
CA PRO A 123 -15.26 42.92 6.54
C PRO A 123 -14.66 43.38 7.87
N ASN A 124 -13.86 42.54 8.54
CA ASN A 124 -13.22 42.89 9.81
C ASN A 124 -11.96 43.76 9.62
N PHE A 125 -11.34 43.71 8.44
CA PHE A 125 -10.04 44.34 8.21
C PHE A 125 -10.02 45.86 8.42
N PRO A 126 -11.00 46.65 7.93
CA PRO A 126 -11.09 48.07 8.23
C PRO A 126 -11.23 48.39 9.73
N THR A 127 -11.99 47.57 10.47
CA THR A 127 -12.17 47.71 11.92
C THR A 127 -10.88 47.43 12.67
N ILE A 128 -10.11 46.42 12.24
CA ILE A 128 -8.79 46.14 12.80
C ILE A 128 -7.79 47.26 12.47
N ALA A 129 -7.80 47.76 11.23
CA ALA A 129 -6.94 48.86 10.80
C ALA A 129 -7.13 50.12 11.65
N THR A 130 -8.39 50.50 11.88
CA THR A 130 -8.74 51.70 12.65
C THR A 130 -8.65 51.49 14.16
N GLY A 131 -9.17 50.38 14.69
CA GLY A 131 -9.25 50.12 16.12
C GLY A 131 -7.92 49.68 16.75
N VAL A 132 -7.22 48.72 16.13
CA VAL A 132 -5.98 48.15 16.66
C VAL A 132 -4.78 48.99 16.24
N PHE A 133 -4.68 49.30 14.94
CA PHE A 133 -3.52 50.00 14.38
C PHE A 133 -3.66 51.52 14.33
N GLN A 134 -4.84 52.08 14.65
CA GLN A 134 -5.09 53.52 14.65
C GLN A 134 -4.74 54.17 13.30
N ALA A 135 -4.97 53.45 12.20
CA ALA A 135 -4.59 53.88 10.85
C ALA A 135 -5.40 55.08 10.34
N GLY A 136 -6.54 55.41 10.96
CA GLY A 136 -7.50 56.38 10.45
C GLY A 136 -8.27 55.85 9.24
N ASP A 137 -9.09 56.70 8.61
CA ASP A 137 -9.90 56.32 7.45
C ASP A 137 -9.04 55.94 6.24
N SER A 138 -9.54 55.00 5.43
CA SER A 138 -8.86 54.54 4.22
C SER A 138 -9.01 55.54 3.08
N ASP A 139 -7.89 55.88 2.44
CA ASP A 139 -7.88 56.48 1.11
C ASP A 139 -8.08 55.40 0.02
N PHE A 140 -7.65 54.17 0.31
CA PHE A 140 -7.81 53.02 -0.56
C PHE A 140 -7.97 51.73 0.26
N PHE A 141 -9.03 50.97 0.00
CA PHE A 141 -9.23 49.63 0.54
C PHE A 141 -9.71 48.69 -0.57
N ALA A 142 -9.02 47.58 -0.75
CA ALA A 142 -9.37 46.57 -1.74
C ALA A 142 -9.13 45.16 -1.19
N ILE A 143 -10.00 44.24 -1.59
CA ILE A 143 -9.88 42.81 -1.33
C ILE A 143 -9.61 42.08 -2.64
N ARG A 144 -8.84 40.99 -2.61
CA ARG A 144 -8.42 40.23 -3.80
C ARG A 144 -7.85 41.14 -4.89
N ALA A 145 -7.02 42.09 -4.50
CA ALA A 145 -6.50 43.13 -5.37
C ALA A 145 -5.44 42.56 -6.31
N LYS A 146 -5.73 42.54 -7.61
CA LYS A 146 -4.76 42.16 -8.65
C LYS A 146 -3.94 43.36 -9.06
N VAL A 147 -2.65 43.35 -8.71
CA VAL A 147 -1.73 44.46 -8.98
C VAL A 147 -0.57 43.97 -9.82
N LYS A 148 -0.23 44.75 -10.85
CA LYS A 148 0.91 44.52 -11.72
C LYS A 148 2.09 45.35 -11.23
N ASN A 149 3.24 44.73 -10.99
CA ASN A 149 4.44 45.44 -10.57
C ASN A 149 5.11 46.20 -11.73
N VAL A 150 6.12 46.99 -11.39
CA VAL A 150 6.95 47.74 -12.36
C VAL A 150 7.69 46.86 -13.37
N LYS A 151 7.89 45.56 -13.07
CA LYS A 151 8.53 44.57 -13.96
C LYS A 151 7.52 43.86 -14.88
N GLY A 152 6.23 44.09 -14.68
CA GLY A 152 5.14 43.53 -15.47
C GLY A 152 4.52 42.24 -14.94
N GLU A 153 4.90 41.79 -13.75
CA GLU A 153 4.35 40.60 -13.09
C GLU A 153 3.09 40.96 -12.30
N THR A 154 2.05 40.12 -12.39
CA THR A 154 0.79 40.34 -11.68
C THR A 154 0.73 39.46 -10.44
N ARG A 155 0.31 40.04 -9.30
CA ARG A 155 0.04 39.34 -8.05
C ARG A 155 -1.34 39.70 -7.52
N GLU A 156 -2.00 38.74 -6.90
CA GLU A 156 -3.24 38.97 -6.15
C GLU A 156 -2.89 39.12 -4.66
N PHE A 157 -3.47 40.13 -4.01
CA PHE A 157 -3.33 40.38 -2.57
C PHE A 157 -4.69 40.26 -1.89
N ASP A 158 -4.78 39.46 -0.83
CA ASP A 158 -6.07 39.13 -0.21
C ASP A 158 -6.78 40.37 0.35
N ALA A 159 -6.06 41.22 1.08
CA ALA A 159 -6.57 42.52 1.51
C ALA A 159 -5.47 43.59 1.64
N VAL A 160 -5.75 44.76 1.09
CA VAL A 160 -4.87 45.94 1.09
C VAL A 160 -5.63 47.12 1.66
N TYR A 161 -5.12 47.73 2.72
CA TYR A 161 -5.72 48.91 3.35
C TYR A 161 -4.69 50.02 3.48
N ILE A 162 -4.97 51.16 2.86
CA ILE A 162 -4.06 52.29 2.79
C ILE A 162 -4.80 53.53 3.29
N SER A 163 -4.22 54.15 4.31
CA SER A 163 -4.66 55.43 4.86
C SER A 163 -3.62 56.50 4.58
N LYS A 164 -3.84 57.71 5.12
CA LYS A 164 -2.86 58.81 5.02
C LYS A 164 -1.49 58.44 5.58
N THR A 165 -1.43 57.66 6.66
CA THR A 165 -0.19 57.37 7.39
C THR A 165 0.28 55.92 7.30
N SER A 166 -0.61 54.99 6.96
CA SER A 166 -0.35 53.55 7.11
C SER A 166 -0.67 52.77 5.84
N PHE A 167 0.10 51.70 5.59
CA PHE A 167 -0.12 50.71 4.56
C PHE A 167 -0.17 49.33 5.21
N LEU A 168 -1.36 48.77 5.33
CA LEU A 168 -1.58 47.44 5.85
C LEU A 168 -1.78 46.46 4.70
N LEU A 169 -1.14 45.31 4.79
CA LEU A 169 -1.31 44.19 3.89
C LEU A 169 -1.66 42.94 4.69
N ASN A 170 -2.68 42.22 4.27
CA ASN A 170 -3.03 40.94 4.85
C ASN A 170 -2.99 39.81 3.84
N GLU A 171 -2.39 38.69 4.25
CA GLU A 171 -2.41 37.39 3.57
C GLU A 171 -3.14 36.38 4.47
N SER A 172 -4.05 35.58 3.92
CA SER A 172 -4.90 34.64 4.63
C SER A 172 -4.60 33.21 4.19
N LYS A 173 -4.32 32.31 5.15
CA LYS A 173 -4.14 30.88 4.88
C LYS A 173 -4.94 30.05 5.87
N THR A 174 -5.68 29.07 5.36
CA THR A 174 -6.46 28.15 6.21
C THR A 174 -5.58 27.28 7.10
N ASN A 175 -4.36 26.99 6.67
CA ASN A 175 -3.35 26.26 7.42
C ASN A 175 -2.05 27.09 7.47
N PRO A 176 -1.65 27.64 8.63
CA PRO A 176 -0.53 28.58 8.74
C PRO A 176 0.80 27.83 8.85
N LYS A 177 1.24 27.23 7.74
CA LYS A 177 2.54 26.57 7.68
C LYS A 177 3.68 27.58 7.55
N ILE A 178 4.86 27.20 8.03
CA ILE A 178 6.06 28.05 7.97
C ILE A 178 6.43 28.37 6.52
N GLU A 179 6.29 27.42 5.59
CA GLU A 179 6.63 27.67 4.18
C GLU A 179 5.79 28.80 3.57
N TYR A 180 4.49 28.87 3.91
CA TYR A 180 3.63 29.96 3.43
C TYR A 180 3.95 31.32 4.07
N ILE A 181 4.54 31.30 5.27
CA ILE A 181 5.00 32.52 5.93
C ILE A 181 6.30 32.99 5.29
N ASP A 182 7.20 32.07 4.94
CA ASP A 182 8.42 32.39 4.20
C ASP A 182 8.09 32.98 2.81
N ASP A 183 7.13 32.40 2.10
CA ASP A 183 6.60 32.95 0.84
C ASP A 183 6.04 34.37 1.04
N PHE A 184 5.37 34.62 2.16
CA PHE A 184 4.83 35.93 2.51
C PHE A 184 5.94 36.93 2.89
N ILE A 185 6.99 36.50 3.59
CA ILE A 185 8.17 37.32 3.90
C ILE A 185 8.86 37.77 2.59
N GLU A 186 9.03 36.86 1.64
CA GLU A 186 9.57 37.21 0.31
C GLU A 186 8.64 38.18 -0.42
N ALA A 187 7.32 37.96 -0.33
CA ALA A 187 6.32 38.83 -0.93
C ALA A 187 6.42 40.28 -0.43
N ILE A 188 6.50 40.46 0.89
CA ILE A 188 6.56 41.78 1.49
C ILE A 188 7.92 42.46 1.26
N GLY A 189 9.00 41.69 1.10
CA GLY A 189 10.32 42.23 0.73
C GLY A 189 10.30 43.00 -0.60
N ASN A 190 9.42 42.59 -1.52
CA ASN A 190 9.25 43.21 -2.84
C ASN A 190 7.96 44.04 -2.96
N ILE A 191 7.29 44.38 -1.85
CA ILE A 191 5.94 44.99 -1.90
C ILE A 191 5.91 46.33 -2.63
N TYR A 192 6.97 47.13 -2.54
CA TYR A 192 7.05 48.44 -3.16
C TYR A 192 7.34 48.40 -4.67
N ASP A 193 7.64 47.23 -5.25
CA ASP A 193 7.61 47.05 -6.70
C ASP A 193 6.16 47.05 -7.23
N TYR A 194 5.19 46.65 -6.38
CA TYR A 194 3.75 46.68 -6.68
C TYR A 194 3.09 47.99 -6.25
N PHE A 195 3.56 48.58 -5.15
CA PHE A 195 2.99 49.79 -4.54
C PHE A 195 4.04 50.90 -4.34
N PRO A 196 4.73 51.37 -5.40
CA PRO A 196 5.82 52.33 -5.27
C PRO A 196 5.41 53.67 -4.66
N GLN A 197 4.15 54.07 -4.83
CA GLN A 197 3.59 55.34 -4.36
C GLN A 197 3.32 55.42 -2.85
N TYR A 198 3.53 54.32 -2.11
CA TYR A 198 3.21 54.24 -0.67
C TYR A 198 4.44 53.93 0.20
N LYS A 199 5.65 54.21 -0.32
CA LYS A 199 6.94 53.99 0.39
C LYS A 199 7.12 54.85 1.64
N ASP A 200 6.44 55.97 1.70
CA ASP A 200 6.46 56.94 2.81
C ASP A 200 5.51 56.54 3.96
N LYS A 201 4.63 55.57 3.74
CA LYS A 201 3.65 55.11 4.74
C LYS A 201 4.23 54.03 5.65
N LYS A 202 3.76 53.99 6.89
CA LYS A 202 4.11 52.92 7.83
C LYS A 202 3.54 51.59 7.34
N PHE A 203 4.40 50.67 6.93
CA PHE A 203 4.00 49.34 6.47
C PHE A 203 3.69 48.40 7.64
N ILE A 204 2.58 47.67 7.56
CA ILE A 204 2.07 46.78 8.60
C ILE A 204 1.65 45.46 7.93
N PRO A 205 2.53 44.44 7.91
CA PRO A 205 2.19 43.13 7.38
C PRO A 205 1.39 42.32 8.41
N ILE A 206 0.29 41.72 7.96
CA ILE A 206 -0.62 40.91 8.77
C ILE A 206 -0.77 39.54 8.09
N PHE A 207 -0.70 38.48 8.89
CA PHE A 207 -0.92 37.12 8.44
C PHE A 207 -2.11 36.52 9.19
N SER A 208 -3.11 36.04 8.45
CA SER A 208 -4.37 35.56 8.98
C SER A 208 -4.59 34.07 8.80
N SER A 209 -5.17 33.43 9.82
CA SER A 209 -5.64 32.05 9.73
C SER A 209 -6.87 31.82 10.62
N PHE A 210 -7.54 30.69 10.47
CA PHE A 210 -8.58 30.30 11.44
C PHE A 210 -7.99 30.11 12.84
N TYR A 211 -6.79 29.54 12.92
CA TYR A 211 -6.09 29.27 14.16
C TYR A 211 -4.58 29.35 13.91
N ILE A 212 -3.84 30.05 14.79
CA ILE A 212 -2.39 30.18 14.71
C ILE A 212 -1.76 29.49 15.93
N PRO A 213 -1.01 28.39 15.72
CA PRO A 213 -0.26 27.74 16.80
C PRO A 213 0.80 28.65 17.41
N GLU A 214 1.14 28.44 18.68
CA GLU A 214 2.08 29.32 19.41
C GLU A 214 3.49 29.36 18.78
N ASN A 215 4.00 28.24 18.25
CA ASN A 215 5.27 28.22 17.53
C ASN A 215 5.24 29.09 16.27
N VAL A 216 4.11 29.11 15.56
CA VAL A 216 3.89 29.94 14.38
C VAL A 216 3.76 31.41 14.77
N LYS A 217 3.01 31.72 15.84
CA LYS A 217 2.90 33.08 16.40
C LYS A 217 4.28 33.65 16.74
N LYS A 218 5.14 32.87 17.39
CA LYS A 218 6.52 33.27 17.71
C LYS A 218 7.33 33.54 16.44
N TYR A 219 7.18 32.72 15.42
CA TYR A 219 7.86 32.90 14.14
C TYR A 219 7.42 34.18 13.41
N LEU A 220 6.11 34.44 13.34
CA LEU A 220 5.56 35.68 12.80
C LEU A 220 6.06 36.91 13.56
N THR A 221 6.04 36.84 14.89
CA THR A 221 6.51 37.92 15.78
C THR A 221 7.99 38.24 15.56
N LYS A 222 8.85 37.22 15.47
CA LYS A 222 10.28 37.38 15.18
C LYS A 222 10.51 38.11 13.86
N ASN A 223 9.66 37.88 12.86
CA ASN A 223 9.72 38.52 11.55
C ASN A 223 8.92 39.83 11.46
N LYS A 224 8.47 40.38 12.60
CA LYS A 224 7.66 41.62 12.69
C LYS A 224 6.36 41.57 11.88
N ILE A 225 5.74 40.40 11.77
CA ILE A 225 4.44 40.18 11.12
C ILE A 225 3.36 40.00 12.17
N TYR A 226 2.28 40.78 12.07
CA TYR A 226 1.14 40.68 12.98
C TYR A 226 0.32 39.42 12.66
N ALA A 227 0.11 38.58 13.66
CA ALA A 227 -0.70 37.37 13.58
C ALA A 227 -2.15 37.72 13.89
N MET A 228 -3.06 37.37 12.99
CA MET A 228 -4.49 37.56 13.17
C MET A 228 -5.22 36.21 13.08
N GLN A 229 -6.09 35.90 14.03
CA GLN A 229 -6.84 34.65 14.01
C GLN A 229 -8.30 34.84 14.39
N MET A 230 -9.12 33.85 14.05
CA MET A 230 -10.52 33.86 14.45
C MET A 230 -10.64 33.61 15.96
N LYS A 231 -11.42 34.46 16.63
CA LYS A 231 -11.76 34.32 18.06
C LYS A 231 -13.20 34.73 18.28
N ASP A 232 -13.93 33.90 19.04
CA ASP A 232 -15.37 34.01 19.25
C ASP A 232 -16.18 34.13 17.96
N ARG A 233 -16.43 35.36 17.48
CA ARG A 233 -17.20 35.66 16.26
C ARG A 233 -16.49 36.63 15.31
N THR A 234 -15.26 37.04 15.59
CA THR A 234 -14.51 38.04 14.82
C THR A 234 -13.05 37.63 14.65
N MET A 235 -12.29 38.44 13.89
CA MET A 235 -10.83 38.29 13.83
C MET A 235 -10.18 39.15 14.91
N GLU A 236 -9.11 38.66 15.54
CA GLU A 236 -8.32 39.39 16.53
C GLU A 236 -6.83 39.28 16.24
N VAL A 237 -6.08 40.37 16.46
CA VAL A 237 -4.62 40.38 16.39
C VAL A 237 -4.04 39.88 17.72
N ILE A 238 -3.25 38.81 17.69
CA ILE A 238 -2.84 38.06 18.89
C ILE A 238 -1.41 38.33 19.38
N ASN A 239 -0.60 39.07 18.63
CA ASN A 239 0.80 39.39 18.96
C ASN A 239 1.12 40.89 18.89
N PHE A 240 0.10 41.75 19.01
CA PHE A 240 0.26 43.20 18.86
C PHE A 240 1.26 43.80 19.86
N ASN A 241 1.14 43.42 21.14
CA ASN A 241 2.02 43.91 22.19
C ASN A 241 3.44 43.34 22.05
N ASP A 242 3.57 42.08 21.63
CA ASP A 242 4.85 41.40 21.46
C ASP A 242 5.72 42.15 20.42
N ILE A 243 5.12 42.57 19.30
CA ILE A 243 5.83 43.34 18.27
C ILE A 243 6.15 44.77 18.74
N LYS A 244 5.22 45.43 19.44
CA LYS A 244 5.48 46.77 19.98
C LYS A 244 6.63 46.83 20.97
N LEU A 245 6.89 45.73 21.69
CA LEU A 245 8.04 45.63 22.60
C LEU A 245 9.36 45.54 21.83
N LEU A 246 9.39 44.80 20.71
CA LEU A 246 10.58 44.70 19.84
C LEU A 246 10.96 46.03 19.16
N ASP A 247 10.03 46.95 18.98
CA ASP A 247 10.30 48.28 18.40
C ASP A 247 10.80 49.30 19.46
N ARG A 248 10.83 48.93 20.75
CA ARG A 248 11.32 49.77 21.86
C ARG A 248 12.73 49.39 22.34
N GLU A 249 13.26 48.27 21.87
CA GLU A 249 14.64 47.80 22.09
C GLU A 249 15.55 48.23 20.94
#